data_AF-A0A1L9PIU1-F1
#
_entry.id   AF-A0A1L9PIU1-F1
#
_cell.length_a   1.000
_cell.length_b   1.000
_cell.length_c   1.000
_cell.angle_alpha   90.00
_cell.angle_beta   90.00
_cell.angle_gamma   90.00
#
_symmetry.space_group_name_H-M   'P 1'
#
loop_
_entity.id
_entity.type
_entity.pdbx_description
1 polymer ?
#
loop_
_entity_poly.entity_id
_entity_poly.type
_entity_poly.pdbx_seq_one_letter_code
_entity_poly.pdbx_strand_id
1 'polypeptide(L)'
;MQTQKPNNPASTTLQIPFPSPYRIPSISEHSGTFSVSFNAGRVRLPPSLNSIVVGDLGKALDKCNRAALAAHNRLQTIHKEREQRYRKLCPNDPEIYNSHASSVDRLFAWCSDHGNEPYNPTLSPAAKIPYFGTTLTLDREAYAAWSRSYRRLLKDFEDTEYKGYNLARMEFETMMYIARAKGTISAEAFRELDVFWKDCFMREMKKWEEDASRQLALPTYEIVTREVLVAVFNRVENGERLVRELQEQQLGWSPTPTYCGYFPGL
;
A
#
# COMPACT_ATOMS: atom_id res chain seq x y z
N MET A 1 68.49 12.24 18.47
CA MET A 1 67.22 12.23 19.23
C MET A 1 66.16 12.92 18.38
N GLN A 2 65.29 12.15 17.73
CA GLN A 2 64.17 12.66 16.91
C GLN A 2 62.89 12.64 17.75
N THR A 3 62.26 13.78 17.89
CA THR A 3 60.99 13.98 18.60
C THR A 3 59.82 13.60 17.67
N GLN A 4 59.08 12.55 18.04
CA GLN A 4 57.83 12.16 17.40
C GLN A 4 56.71 13.15 17.74
N LYS A 5 55.96 13.56 16.71
CA LYS A 5 54.75 14.40 16.80
C LYS A 5 53.52 13.48 16.94
N PRO A 6 52.52 13.80 17.79
CA PRO A 6 51.38 12.91 18.01
C PRO A 6 50.41 12.93 16.82
N ASN A 7 50.00 11.74 16.38
CA ASN A 7 48.96 11.52 15.38
C ASN A 7 47.57 11.77 16.00
N ASN A 8 46.81 12.70 15.41
CA ASN A 8 45.37 12.83 15.64
C ASN A 8 44.62 11.68 14.93
N PRO A 9 43.67 10.99 15.57
CA PRO A 9 42.78 10.08 14.87
C PRO A 9 41.75 10.89 14.07
N ALA A 10 41.75 10.71 12.75
CA ALA A 10 40.73 11.25 11.87
C ALA A 10 39.35 10.73 12.27
N SER A 11 38.39 11.65 12.44
CA SER A 11 36.98 11.31 12.57
C SER A 11 36.49 10.64 11.28
N THR A 12 36.29 9.33 11.34
CA THR A 12 35.65 8.56 10.28
C THR A 12 34.17 8.93 10.22
N THR A 13 33.83 9.92 9.39
CA THR A 13 32.45 10.13 8.95
C THR A 13 32.02 8.90 8.15
N LEU A 14 31.10 8.12 8.71
CA LEU A 14 30.42 7.03 7.99
C LEU A 14 29.59 7.63 6.84
N GLN A 15 30.22 7.79 5.67
CA GLN A 15 29.51 7.99 4.41
C GLN A 15 28.83 6.67 4.05
N ILE A 16 27.53 6.57 4.32
CA ILE A 16 26.70 5.51 3.75
C ILE A 16 26.55 5.85 2.26
N PRO A 17 26.98 4.98 1.33
CA PRO A 17 26.79 5.22 -0.09
C PRO A 17 25.29 5.17 -0.39
N PHE A 18 24.70 6.33 -0.72
CA PHE A 18 23.35 6.38 -1.28
C PHE A 18 23.42 5.76 -2.68
N PRO A 19 22.66 4.70 -2.97
CA PRO A 19 22.64 4.14 -4.31
C PRO A 19 22.01 5.14 -5.30
N SER A 20 22.53 5.09 -6.54
CA SER A 20 22.03 5.63 -7.82
C SER A 20 20.50 5.81 -7.88
N PRO A 21 19.96 6.79 -8.63
CA PRO A 21 18.59 7.28 -8.46
C PRO A 21 17.58 6.23 -8.94
N TYR A 22 17.20 5.35 -8.02
CA TYR A 22 16.00 4.57 -8.21
C TYR A 22 14.84 5.55 -8.30
N ARG A 23 14.13 5.48 -9.43
CA ARG A 23 12.80 6.06 -9.62
C ARG A 23 11.94 5.59 -8.44
N ILE A 24 11.85 6.40 -7.38
CA ILE A 24 10.84 6.19 -6.36
C ILE A 24 9.54 6.59 -7.03
N PRO A 25 8.62 5.63 -7.25
CA PRO A 25 7.36 5.95 -7.87
C PRO A 25 6.70 7.09 -7.10
N SER A 26 6.16 8.07 -7.80
CA SER A 26 5.35 9.10 -7.16
C SER A 26 4.19 8.41 -6.40
N ILE A 27 3.61 9.04 -5.37
CA ILE A 27 2.26 8.68 -4.94
C ILE A 27 1.32 8.87 -6.10
N SER A 28 1.58 9.59 -7.20
CA SER A 28 0.72 9.46 -8.39
C SER A 28 0.88 8.11 -9.12
N GLU A 29 2.04 7.44 -9.06
CA GLU A 29 2.27 6.07 -9.53
C GLU A 29 1.79 5.01 -8.50
N HIS A 30 1.80 5.30 -7.19
CA HIS A 30 1.18 4.48 -6.13
C HIS A 30 -0.30 4.81 -5.83
N SER A 31 -0.80 5.94 -6.35
CA SER A 31 -2.21 6.36 -6.47
C SER A 31 -2.70 6.15 -7.89
N GLY A 32 -1.91 5.45 -8.72
CA GLY A 32 -2.50 4.49 -9.62
C GLY A 32 -3.39 3.64 -8.73
N THR A 33 -4.67 3.99 -8.72
CA THR A 33 -5.74 3.25 -8.06
C THR A 33 -5.35 1.79 -8.15
N PHE A 34 -5.25 1.09 -7.01
CA PHE A 34 -5.26 -0.36 -7.04
C PHE A 34 -6.49 -0.77 -7.83
N SER A 35 -6.25 -0.97 -9.11
CA SER A 35 -7.19 -1.28 -10.15
C SER A 35 -6.62 -2.54 -10.71
N VAL A 36 -6.57 -3.56 -9.86
CA VAL A 36 -6.66 -4.91 -10.39
C VAL A 36 -7.97 -4.89 -11.15
N SER A 37 -7.86 -4.87 -12.47
CA SER A 37 -9.00 -4.72 -13.34
C SER A 37 -9.90 -5.92 -13.07
N PHE A 38 -11.03 -5.71 -12.41
CA PHE A 38 -12.05 -6.74 -12.26
C PHE A 38 -12.93 -6.69 -13.50
N ASN A 39 -12.71 -7.63 -14.42
CA ASN A 39 -13.56 -7.71 -15.61
C ASN A 39 -14.84 -8.47 -15.27
N ALA A 40 -15.85 -7.72 -14.80
CA ALA A 40 -17.18 -8.27 -14.51
C ALA A 40 -17.80 -9.01 -15.70
N GLY A 41 -17.43 -8.68 -16.94
CA GLY A 41 -17.88 -9.38 -18.13
C GLY A 41 -17.33 -10.81 -18.27
N ARG A 42 -16.13 -11.08 -17.75
CA ARG A 42 -15.52 -12.43 -17.75
C ARG A 42 -16.06 -13.35 -16.66
N VAL A 43 -16.68 -12.75 -15.65
CA VAL A 43 -17.30 -13.44 -14.51
C VAL A 43 -18.77 -13.75 -14.81
N ARG A 44 -19.37 -13.10 -15.83
CA ARG A 44 -20.73 -13.38 -16.27
C ARG A 44 -20.79 -14.71 -17.00
N LEU A 45 -21.85 -15.44 -16.69
CA LEU A 45 -22.13 -16.71 -17.32
C LEU A 45 -22.40 -16.52 -18.84
N PRO A 46 -21.79 -17.34 -19.71
CA PRO A 46 -22.08 -17.36 -21.14
C PRO A 46 -23.58 -17.61 -21.41
N PRO A 47 -24.17 -17.00 -22.46
CA PRO A 47 -25.58 -17.20 -22.78
C PRO A 47 -25.99 -18.66 -22.99
N SER A 48 -25.08 -19.48 -23.52
CA SER A 48 -25.26 -20.94 -23.71
C SER A 48 -25.53 -21.68 -22.40
N LEU A 49 -24.97 -21.19 -21.29
CA LEU A 49 -25.08 -21.82 -19.98
C LEU A 49 -26.24 -21.28 -19.13
N ASN A 50 -26.90 -20.18 -19.53
CA ASN A 50 -27.98 -19.56 -18.75
C ASN A 50 -29.17 -20.49 -18.52
N SER A 51 -29.54 -21.31 -19.51
CA SER A 51 -30.64 -22.27 -19.37
C SER A 51 -30.27 -23.52 -18.59
N ILE A 52 -28.98 -23.74 -18.35
CA ILE A 52 -28.41 -24.92 -17.69
C ILE A 52 -28.15 -24.63 -16.20
N VAL A 53 -27.60 -23.45 -15.91
CA VAL A 53 -27.25 -23.00 -14.55
C VAL A 53 -28.47 -22.35 -13.90
N VAL A 54 -29.46 -23.19 -13.58
CA VAL A 54 -30.73 -22.76 -12.98
C VAL A 54 -30.91 -23.37 -11.58
N GLY A 55 -31.95 -22.93 -10.88
CA GLY A 55 -32.30 -23.47 -9.57
C GLY A 55 -31.17 -23.32 -8.55
N ASP A 56 -30.84 -24.41 -7.86
CA ASP A 56 -29.84 -24.37 -6.78
C ASP A 56 -28.41 -24.18 -7.29
N LEU A 57 -28.09 -24.64 -8.51
CA LEU A 57 -26.79 -24.40 -9.13
C LEU A 57 -26.61 -22.91 -9.46
N GLY A 58 -27.67 -22.27 -9.99
CA GLY A 58 -27.69 -20.82 -10.22
C GLY A 58 -27.56 -20.01 -8.94
N LYS A 59 -28.30 -20.38 -7.89
CA LYS A 59 -28.18 -19.72 -6.57
C LYS A 59 -26.77 -19.83 -5.98
N ALA A 60 -26.12 -20.99 -6.14
CA ALA A 60 -24.76 -21.20 -5.67
C ALA A 60 -23.75 -20.34 -6.45
N LEU A 61 -23.90 -20.23 -7.78
CA LEU A 61 -23.09 -19.32 -8.60
C LEU A 61 -23.26 -17.87 -8.17
N ASP A 62 -24.50 -17.42 -8.01
CA ASP A 62 -24.81 -16.06 -7.57
C ASP A 62 -24.24 -15.74 -6.19
N LYS A 63 -24.31 -16.71 -5.26
CA LYS A 63 -23.70 -16.59 -3.94
C LYS A 63 -22.19 -16.44 -4.06
N CYS A 64 -21.53 -17.26 -4.89
CA CYS A 64 -20.10 -17.15 -5.14
C CYS A 64 -19.72 -15.80 -5.76
N ASN A 65 -20.46 -15.35 -6.78
CA ASN A 65 -20.27 -14.04 -7.42
C ASN A 65 -20.35 -12.89 -6.41
N ARG A 66 -21.38 -12.89 -5.55
CA ARG A 66 -21.54 -11.86 -4.50
C ARG A 66 -20.40 -11.91 -3.48
N ALA A 67 -20.00 -13.10 -3.05
CA ALA A 67 -18.93 -13.26 -2.07
C ALA A 67 -17.57 -12.83 -2.64
N ALA A 68 -17.28 -13.18 -3.90
CA ALA A 68 -16.09 -12.74 -4.62
C ALA A 68 -16.03 -11.22 -4.76
N LEU A 69 -17.15 -10.59 -5.17
CA LEU A 69 -17.23 -9.13 -5.27
C LEU A 69 -17.05 -8.45 -3.91
N ALA A 70 -17.65 -8.98 -2.85
CA ALA A 70 -17.48 -8.47 -1.50
C ALA A 70 -16.01 -8.55 -1.04
N ALA A 71 -15.36 -9.71 -1.24
CA ALA A 71 -13.95 -9.90 -0.91
C ALA A 71 -13.04 -8.94 -1.71
N HIS A 72 -13.28 -8.82 -3.01
CA HIS A 72 -12.55 -7.88 -3.86
C HIS A 72 -12.71 -6.42 -3.41
N ASN A 73 -13.93 -5.97 -3.13
CA ASN A 73 -14.18 -4.60 -2.66
C ASN A 73 -13.56 -4.33 -1.29
N ARG A 74 -13.58 -5.32 -0.40
CA ARG A 74 -12.93 -5.24 0.91
C ARG A 74 -11.41 -5.13 0.75
N LEU A 75 -10.83 -5.93 -0.13
CA LEU A 75 -9.41 -5.87 -0.47
C LEU A 75 -9.01 -4.47 -1.01
N GLN A 76 -9.80 -3.88 -1.90
CA GLN A 76 -9.57 -2.51 -2.38
C GLN A 76 -9.57 -1.49 -1.23
N THR A 77 -10.43 -1.66 -0.25
CA THR A 77 -10.49 -0.78 0.94
C THR A 77 -9.26 -0.94 1.81
N ILE A 78 -8.80 -2.18 2.04
CA ILE A 78 -7.59 -2.47 2.81
C ILE A 78 -6.36 -1.89 2.12
N HIS A 79 -6.27 -2.01 0.80
CA HIS A 79 -5.19 -1.40 0.03
C HIS A 79 -5.17 0.12 0.22
N LYS A 80 -6.33 0.79 0.13
CA LYS A 80 -6.41 2.25 0.39
C LYS A 80 -5.94 2.62 1.80
N GLU A 81 -6.26 1.79 2.79
CA GLU A 81 -5.78 1.98 4.17
C GLU A 81 -4.26 1.79 4.25
N ARG A 82 -3.70 0.78 3.57
CA ARG A 82 -2.24 0.57 3.50
C ARG A 82 -1.50 1.76 2.90
N GLU A 83 -2.07 2.42 1.90
CA GLU A 83 -1.50 3.63 1.30
C GLU A 83 -1.48 4.83 2.26
N GLN A 84 -2.22 4.77 3.37
CA GLN A 84 -2.11 5.78 4.44
C GLN A 84 -0.82 5.63 5.26
N ARG A 85 0.01 4.59 5.05
CA ARG A 85 1.24 4.31 5.83
C ARG A 85 2.13 5.54 6.04
N TYR A 86 2.23 6.42 5.04
CA TYR A 86 3.05 7.62 5.12
C TYR A 86 2.43 8.66 6.05
N ARG A 87 1.12 8.89 5.95
CA ARG A 87 0.37 9.81 6.84
C ARG A 87 0.31 9.28 8.28
N LYS A 88 0.36 7.96 8.45
CA LYS A 88 0.31 7.27 9.76
C LYS A 88 1.66 7.19 10.47
N LEU A 89 2.68 7.86 9.93
CA LEU A 89 3.91 8.17 10.66
C LEU A 89 3.70 9.32 11.66
N CYS A 90 2.60 10.07 11.60
CA CYS A 90 2.33 11.15 12.53
C CYS A 90 1.33 10.73 13.61
N PRO A 91 1.49 11.18 14.87
CA PRO A 91 0.46 11.07 15.90
C PRO A 91 -0.87 11.69 15.44
N ASN A 92 -1.98 11.21 16.00
CA ASN A 92 -3.33 11.72 15.73
C ASN A 92 -3.62 13.05 16.47
N ASP A 93 -2.65 13.95 16.55
CA ASP A 93 -2.89 15.34 16.94
C ASP A 93 -3.44 16.09 15.71
N PRO A 94 -4.65 16.65 15.73
CA PRO A 94 -5.27 17.26 14.56
C PRO A 94 -4.43 18.36 13.89
N GLU A 95 -3.72 19.19 14.67
CA GLU A 95 -2.97 20.33 14.11
C GLU A 95 -1.70 19.85 13.40
N ILE A 96 -0.99 18.91 14.03
CA ILE A 96 0.24 18.32 13.49
C ILE A 96 -0.09 17.39 12.32
N TYR A 97 -1.14 16.57 12.46
CA TYR A 97 -1.54 15.58 11.47
C TYR A 97 -1.96 16.23 10.14
N ASN A 98 -2.71 17.32 10.16
CA ASN A 98 -3.16 17.97 8.92
C ASN A 98 -1.97 18.54 8.13
N SER A 99 -1.02 19.16 8.82
CA SER A 99 0.20 19.70 8.22
C SER A 99 1.09 18.58 7.66
N HIS A 100 1.22 17.48 8.41
CA HIS A 100 1.93 16.28 7.97
C HIS A 100 1.27 15.61 6.76
N ALA A 101 -0.03 15.36 6.82
CA ALA A 101 -0.77 14.70 5.74
C ALA A 101 -0.71 15.52 4.45
N SER A 102 -0.88 16.84 4.53
CA SER A 102 -0.73 17.75 3.39
C SER A 102 0.68 17.70 2.79
N SER A 103 1.71 17.66 3.64
CA SER A 103 3.11 17.55 3.21
C SER A 103 3.39 16.21 2.54
N VAL A 104 2.88 15.10 3.08
CA VAL A 104 2.96 13.77 2.47
C VAL A 104 2.27 13.76 1.11
N ASP A 105 1.04 14.27 1.02
CA ASP A 105 0.29 14.29 -0.23
C ASP A 105 1.04 15.06 -1.31
N ARG A 106 1.57 16.25 -0.96
CA ARG A 106 2.37 17.06 -1.88
C ARG A 106 3.67 16.36 -2.26
N LEU A 107 4.37 15.77 -1.30
CA LEU A 107 5.67 15.12 -1.48
C LEU A 107 5.62 14.04 -2.55
N PHE A 108 4.51 13.34 -2.62
CA PHE A 108 4.40 12.22 -3.49
C PHE A 108 3.40 12.41 -4.64
N ALA A 109 2.53 13.42 -4.62
CA ALA A 109 1.88 13.89 -5.84
C ALA A 109 2.88 14.55 -6.81
N TRP A 110 4.03 14.99 -6.30
CA TRP A 110 5.10 15.57 -7.10
C TRP A 110 5.63 14.58 -8.14
N CYS A 111 5.65 15.02 -9.40
CA CYS A 111 6.10 14.25 -10.56
C CYS A 111 7.21 15.04 -11.26
N SER A 112 8.39 14.44 -11.44
CA SER A 112 9.53 15.08 -12.10
C SER A 112 9.25 15.38 -13.58
N ASP A 113 8.46 14.50 -14.19
CA ASP A 113 8.22 14.47 -15.62
C ASP A 113 6.78 14.91 -15.87
N HIS A 114 6.57 16.01 -16.59
CA HIS A 114 5.27 16.36 -17.18
C HIS A 114 4.89 15.38 -18.32
N GLY A 115 5.39 14.14 -18.29
CA GLY A 115 5.58 13.28 -19.46
C GLY A 115 4.47 12.27 -19.77
N ASN A 116 3.33 12.30 -19.07
CA ASN A 116 2.15 11.50 -19.44
C ASN A 116 0.99 12.34 -19.99
N GLU A 117 1.13 13.66 -20.01
CA GLU A 117 0.18 14.53 -20.70
C GLU A 117 0.73 14.87 -22.09
N PRO A 118 0.06 14.48 -23.19
CA PRO A 118 0.57 14.68 -24.54
C PRO A 118 0.70 16.16 -24.96
N TYR A 119 0.27 17.09 -24.12
CA TYR A 119 0.36 18.53 -24.36
C TYR A 119 0.65 19.26 -23.04
N ASN A 120 1.92 19.32 -22.63
CA ASN A 120 2.35 20.25 -21.60
C ASN A 120 3.41 21.21 -22.19
N PRO A 121 3.12 22.52 -22.31
CA PRO A 121 3.90 23.46 -23.15
C PRO A 121 5.25 23.89 -22.57
N THR A 122 5.60 23.51 -21.35
CA THR A 122 6.89 23.82 -20.75
C THR A 122 7.75 22.57 -20.63
N LEU A 123 8.80 22.46 -21.45
CA LEU A 123 9.86 21.44 -21.39
C LEU A 123 10.72 21.52 -20.10
N SER A 124 10.33 22.33 -19.12
CA SER A 124 11.05 22.49 -17.86
C SER A 124 10.65 21.40 -16.86
N PRO A 125 11.61 20.81 -16.13
CA PRO A 125 11.31 19.91 -15.01
C PRO A 125 10.36 20.57 -14.00
N ALA A 126 9.53 19.77 -13.33
CA ALA A 126 8.67 20.27 -12.27
C ALA A 126 9.50 20.96 -11.17
N ALA A 127 9.09 22.16 -10.76
CA ALA A 127 9.74 22.87 -9.67
C ALA A 127 9.70 22.01 -8.39
N LYS A 128 10.79 22.00 -7.63
CA LYS A 128 10.85 21.33 -6.33
C LYS A 128 9.82 21.93 -5.35
N ILE A 129 9.44 21.15 -4.36
CA ILE A 129 8.55 21.57 -3.29
C ILE A 129 9.29 22.55 -2.38
N PRO A 130 8.72 23.73 -2.07
CA PRO A 130 9.33 24.68 -1.15
C PRO A 130 9.54 24.10 0.25
N TYR A 131 10.73 24.33 0.80
CA TYR A 131 11.12 23.88 2.15
C TYR A 131 10.16 24.40 3.23
N PHE A 132 9.85 25.70 3.23
CA PHE A 132 9.12 26.39 4.30
C PHE A 132 7.68 25.89 4.53
N GLY A 133 7.09 25.21 3.54
CA GLY A 133 5.75 24.64 3.62
C GLY A 133 5.70 23.13 3.85
N THR A 134 6.84 22.50 4.15
CA THR A 134 6.94 21.05 4.33
C THR A 134 7.11 20.73 5.83
N THR A 135 6.07 20.21 6.45
CA THR A 135 6.06 19.79 7.85
C THR A 135 5.89 18.28 7.92
N LEU A 136 6.90 17.56 8.39
CA LEU A 136 6.86 16.11 8.50
C LEU A 136 7.19 15.69 9.94
N THR A 137 6.44 14.72 10.44
CA THR A 137 6.66 14.08 11.73
C THR A 137 6.82 12.59 11.46
N LEU A 138 7.89 12.01 12.01
CA LEU A 138 8.20 10.59 11.88
C LEU A 138 8.15 9.98 13.27
N ASP A 139 7.03 9.37 13.62
CA ASP A 139 6.78 8.81 14.94
C ASP A 139 6.62 7.29 14.83
N ARG A 140 7.55 6.60 15.51
CA ARG A 140 7.59 5.14 15.54
C ARG A 140 6.41 4.54 16.30
N GLU A 141 5.95 5.18 17.37
CA GLU A 141 4.82 4.70 18.17
C GLU A 141 3.50 4.89 17.44
N ALA A 142 3.31 6.01 16.75
CA ALA A 142 2.17 6.25 15.88
C ALA A 142 2.09 5.20 14.77
N TYR A 143 3.21 4.92 14.10
CA TYR A 143 3.28 3.87 13.08
C TYR A 143 3.01 2.48 13.69
N ALA A 144 3.57 2.19 14.87
CA ALA A 144 3.34 0.92 15.55
C ALA A 144 1.87 0.75 15.95
N ALA A 145 1.20 1.79 16.44
CA ALA A 145 -0.22 1.78 16.77
C ALA A 145 -1.08 1.50 15.52
N TRP A 146 -0.84 2.23 14.44
CA TRP A 146 -1.54 2.00 13.17
C TRP A 146 -1.26 0.59 12.61
N SER A 147 -0.01 0.13 12.64
CA SER A 147 0.36 -1.22 12.16
C SER A 147 -0.39 -2.34 12.89
N ARG A 148 -0.67 -2.18 14.20
CA ARG A 148 -1.46 -3.14 14.97
C ARG A 148 -2.93 -3.14 14.54
N SER A 149 -3.48 -1.97 14.23
CA SER A 149 -4.85 -1.84 13.71
C SER A 149 -4.97 -2.40 12.30
N TYR A 150 -3.99 -2.14 11.43
CA TYR A 150 -3.94 -2.68 10.07
C TYR A 150 -3.81 -4.21 10.05
N ARG A 151 -2.97 -4.79 10.93
CA ARG A 151 -2.89 -6.26 11.05
C ARG A 151 -4.20 -6.89 11.51
N ARG A 152 -4.96 -6.22 12.40
CA ARG A 152 -6.31 -6.65 12.79
C ARG A 152 -7.27 -6.59 11.60
N LEU A 153 -7.24 -5.50 10.84
CA LEU A 153 -8.04 -5.34 9.63
C LEU A 153 -7.79 -6.46 8.60
N LEU A 154 -6.53 -6.85 8.40
CA LEU A 154 -6.17 -7.98 7.53
C LEU A 154 -6.72 -9.30 8.04
N LYS A 155 -6.52 -9.58 9.33
CA LYS A 155 -7.01 -10.80 9.95
C LYS A 155 -8.54 -10.90 9.86
N ASP A 156 -9.24 -9.81 10.14
CA ASP A 156 -10.70 -9.76 10.03
C ASP A 156 -11.12 -10.12 8.60
N PHE A 157 -10.50 -9.53 7.58
CA PHE A 157 -10.79 -9.87 6.18
C PHE A 157 -10.55 -11.34 5.83
N GLU A 158 -9.45 -11.92 6.31
CA GLU A 158 -9.17 -13.35 6.15
C GLU A 158 -10.27 -14.21 6.77
N ASP A 159 -10.71 -13.85 7.99
CA ASP A 159 -11.69 -14.59 8.78
C ASP A 159 -13.15 -14.39 8.27
N THR A 160 -13.46 -13.26 7.61
CA THR A 160 -14.81 -12.93 7.14
C THR A 160 -14.99 -13.07 5.62
N GLU A 161 -14.61 -12.07 4.83
CA GLU A 161 -14.96 -12.01 3.41
C GLU A 161 -14.19 -13.05 2.60
N TYR A 162 -12.89 -13.24 2.87
CA TYR A 162 -12.07 -14.19 2.12
C TYR A 162 -12.47 -15.64 2.42
N LYS A 163 -12.72 -15.96 3.69
CA LYS A 163 -13.27 -17.25 4.10
C LYS A 163 -14.66 -17.48 3.50
N GLY A 164 -15.54 -16.47 3.54
CA GLY A 164 -16.89 -16.54 2.97
C GLY A 164 -16.87 -16.81 1.46
N TYR A 165 -15.99 -16.14 0.72
CA TYR A 165 -15.75 -16.40 -0.69
C TYR A 165 -15.27 -17.84 -0.94
N ASN A 166 -14.27 -18.32 -0.19
CA ASN A 166 -13.76 -19.69 -0.35
C ASN A 166 -14.82 -20.75 -0.08
N LEU A 167 -15.66 -20.56 0.93
CA LEU A 167 -16.79 -21.47 1.21
C LEU A 167 -17.80 -21.46 0.06
N ALA A 168 -18.17 -20.29 -0.46
CA ALA A 168 -19.10 -20.18 -1.59
C ALA A 168 -18.52 -20.78 -2.88
N ARG A 169 -17.20 -20.65 -3.10
CA ARG A 169 -16.47 -21.29 -4.20
C ARG A 169 -16.58 -22.82 -4.12
N MET A 170 -16.26 -23.39 -2.96
CA MET A 170 -16.36 -24.84 -2.73
C MET A 170 -17.78 -25.36 -2.87
N GLU A 171 -18.77 -24.61 -2.38
CA GLU A 171 -20.19 -24.96 -2.51
C GLU A 171 -20.62 -25.02 -3.98
N PHE A 172 -20.24 -24.02 -4.79
CA PHE A 172 -20.55 -24.02 -6.21
C PHE A 172 -19.89 -25.20 -6.94
N GLU A 173 -18.59 -25.42 -6.71
CA GLU A 173 -17.85 -26.57 -7.27
C GLU A 173 -18.56 -27.89 -6.92
N THR A 174 -18.93 -28.06 -5.65
CA THR A 174 -19.66 -29.25 -5.18
C THR A 174 -21.01 -29.41 -5.90
N MET A 175 -21.76 -28.32 -6.04
CA MET A 175 -23.06 -28.33 -6.73
C MET A 175 -22.93 -28.67 -8.21
N MET A 176 -21.87 -28.23 -8.89
CA MET A 176 -21.59 -28.64 -10.27
C MET A 176 -21.46 -30.16 -10.40
N TYR A 177 -20.67 -30.79 -9.52
CA TYR A 177 -20.48 -32.25 -9.54
C TYR A 177 -21.76 -33.01 -9.16
N ILE A 178 -22.52 -32.53 -8.18
CA ILE A 178 -23.82 -33.12 -7.81
C ILE A 178 -24.80 -33.03 -8.97
N ALA A 179 -24.90 -31.88 -9.65
CA ALA A 179 -25.79 -31.70 -10.80
C ALA A 179 -25.43 -32.67 -11.94
N ARG A 180 -24.13 -32.91 -12.16
CA ARG A 180 -23.66 -33.89 -13.13
C ARG A 180 -24.00 -35.33 -12.74
N ALA A 181 -23.82 -35.69 -11.47
CA ALA A 181 -24.11 -37.02 -10.95
C ALA A 181 -25.62 -37.35 -10.98
N LYS A 182 -26.47 -36.36 -10.69
CA LYS A 182 -27.94 -36.49 -10.76
C LYS A 182 -28.50 -36.46 -12.18
N GLY A 183 -27.67 -36.21 -13.20
CA GLY A 183 -28.11 -36.07 -14.59
C GLY A 183 -28.92 -34.80 -14.87
N THR A 184 -28.89 -33.82 -13.96
CA THR A 184 -29.58 -32.52 -14.13
C THR A 184 -28.93 -31.69 -15.24
N ILE A 185 -27.63 -31.88 -15.47
CA ILE A 185 -26.89 -31.28 -16.58
C ILE A 185 -26.26 -32.37 -17.44
N SER A 186 -26.23 -32.17 -18.75
CA SER A 186 -25.60 -33.10 -19.69
C SER A 186 -24.07 -33.11 -19.53
N ALA A 187 -23.41 -34.15 -20.06
CA ALA A 187 -21.94 -34.21 -20.04
C ALA A 187 -21.30 -33.06 -20.81
N GLU A 188 -21.91 -32.66 -21.93
CA GLU A 188 -21.45 -31.54 -22.75
C GLU A 188 -21.60 -30.20 -22.01
N ALA A 189 -22.77 -29.97 -21.42
CA ALA A 189 -23.05 -28.79 -20.60
C ALA A 189 -22.10 -28.68 -19.39
N PHE A 190 -21.81 -29.80 -18.74
CA PHE A 190 -20.84 -29.82 -17.63
C PHE A 190 -19.43 -29.46 -18.12
N ARG A 191 -18.99 -29.96 -19.27
CA ARG A 191 -17.69 -29.62 -19.85
C ARG A 191 -17.59 -28.12 -20.16
N GLU A 192 -18.62 -27.56 -20.78
CA GLU A 192 -18.67 -26.12 -21.09
C GLU A 192 -18.65 -25.28 -19.80
N LEU A 193 -19.42 -25.68 -18.77
CA LEU A 193 -19.43 -25.02 -17.47
C LEU A 193 -18.07 -25.11 -16.75
N ASP A 194 -17.41 -26.27 -16.79
CA ASP A 194 -16.09 -26.48 -16.19
C ASP A 194 -15.01 -25.63 -16.88
N VAL A 195 -15.05 -25.52 -18.21
CA VAL A 195 -14.17 -24.62 -18.97
C VAL A 195 -14.41 -23.17 -18.57
N PHE A 196 -15.67 -22.71 -18.56
CA PHE A 196 -15.99 -21.36 -18.10
C PHE A 196 -15.48 -21.11 -16.68
N TRP A 197 -15.73 -22.05 -15.75
CA TRP A 197 -15.33 -21.92 -14.36
C TRP A 197 -13.82 -21.77 -14.21
N LYS A 198 -13.04 -22.67 -14.81
CA LYS A 198 -11.58 -22.69 -14.69
C LYS A 198 -10.91 -21.57 -15.48
N ASP A 199 -11.31 -21.38 -16.73
CA ASP A 199 -10.59 -20.50 -17.65
C ASP A 199 -11.07 -19.05 -17.64
N CYS A 200 -12.30 -18.78 -17.21
CA CYS A 200 -12.83 -17.42 -17.11
C CYS A 200 -12.93 -16.96 -15.66
N PHE A 201 -13.78 -17.61 -14.85
CA PHE A 201 -14.06 -17.16 -13.49
C PHE A 201 -12.82 -17.24 -12.59
N MET A 202 -12.23 -18.43 -12.44
CA MET A 202 -11.09 -18.65 -11.55
C MET A 202 -9.83 -17.91 -12.02
N ARG A 203 -9.65 -17.76 -13.33
CA ARG A 203 -8.57 -16.95 -13.89
C ARG A 203 -8.68 -15.48 -13.47
N GLU A 204 -9.89 -14.94 -13.44
CA GLU A 204 -10.13 -13.57 -12.97
C GLU A 204 -9.92 -13.46 -11.46
N MET A 205 -10.35 -14.46 -10.67
CA MET A 205 -10.13 -14.48 -9.22
C MET A 205 -8.65 -14.51 -8.85
N LYS A 206 -7.89 -15.37 -9.54
CA LYS A 206 -6.46 -15.55 -9.32
C LYS A 206 -5.67 -14.24 -9.45
N LYS A 207 -6.06 -13.34 -10.35
CA LYS A 207 -5.38 -12.04 -10.53
C LYS A 207 -5.37 -11.23 -9.24
N TRP A 208 -6.55 -11.02 -8.65
CA TRP A 208 -6.65 -10.20 -7.44
C TRP A 208 -6.17 -10.95 -6.20
N GLU A 209 -6.25 -12.29 -6.17
CA GLU A 209 -5.66 -13.12 -5.09
C GLU A 209 -4.11 -13.03 -5.08
N GLU A 210 -3.46 -13.14 -6.24
CA GLU A 210 -2.01 -13.00 -6.35
C GLU A 210 -1.54 -11.59 -6.00
N ASP A 211 -2.27 -10.57 -6.46
CA ASP A 211 -1.94 -9.18 -6.15
C ASP A 211 -2.21 -8.84 -4.67
N ALA A 212 -3.26 -9.40 -4.06
CA ALA A 212 -3.49 -9.32 -2.63
C ALA A 212 -2.27 -9.83 -1.85
N SER A 213 -1.75 -11.00 -2.20
CA SER A 213 -0.62 -11.60 -1.47
C SER A 213 0.64 -10.73 -1.49
N ARG A 214 0.92 -10.03 -2.61
CA ARG A 214 2.11 -9.20 -2.76
C ARG A 214 1.97 -7.82 -2.12
N GLN A 215 0.77 -7.26 -2.18
CA GLN A 215 0.56 -5.85 -1.84
C GLN A 215 -0.02 -5.63 -0.45
N LEU A 216 -0.54 -6.67 0.21
CA LEU A 216 -1.03 -6.56 1.59
C LEU A 216 0.08 -6.60 2.64
N ALA A 217 1.30 -7.01 2.25
CA ALA A 217 2.45 -7.03 3.12
C ALA A 217 2.74 -5.62 3.67
N LEU A 218 2.80 -5.52 5.00
CA LEU A 218 3.05 -4.28 5.69
C LEU A 218 4.56 -3.99 5.73
N PRO A 219 5.04 -2.87 5.18
CA PRO A 219 6.44 -2.48 5.30
C PRO A 219 6.82 -2.17 6.75
N THR A 220 8.09 -2.34 7.11
CA THR A 220 8.58 -1.94 8.43
C THR A 220 8.67 -0.42 8.53
N TYR A 221 8.75 0.10 9.75
CA TYR A 221 8.92 1.53 10.00
C TYR A 221 10.13 2.11 9.27
N GLU A 222 11.24 1.36 9.24
CA GLU A 222 12.50 1.75 8.61
C GLU A 222 12.35 1.87 7.09
N ILE A 223 11.58 0.98 6.47
CA ILE A 223 11.30 1.02 5.03
C ILE A 223 10.46 2.27 4.70
N VAL A 224 9.34 2.47 5.40
CA VAL A 224 8.45 3.62 5.15
C VAL A 224 9.17 4.95 5.40
N THR A 225 9.92 5.03 6.50
CA THR A 225 10.71 6.22 6.82
C THR A 225 11.76 6.51 5.75
N ARG A 226 12.49 5.47 5.29
CA ARG A 226 13.47 5.63 4.22
C ARG A 226 12.82 6.14 2.93
N GLU A 227 11.66 5.59 2.54
CA GLU A 227 10.92 6.04 1.37
C GLU A 227 10.56 7.54 1.46
N VAL A 228 10.08 7.99 2.63
CA VAL A 228 9.79 9.41 2.89
C VAL A 228 11.07 10.25 2.81
N LEU A 229 12.15 9.85 3.46
CA LEU A 229 13.41 10.61 3.46
C LEU A 229 14.01 10.74 2.05
N VAL A 230 13.97 9.67 1.25
CA VAL A 230 14.45 9.74 -0.15
C VAL A 230 13.53 10.59 -1.01
N ALA A 231 12.22 10.55 -0.78
CA ALA A 231 11.29 11.47 -1.45
C ALA A 231 11.59 12.93 -1.08
N VAL A 232 11.83 13.23 0.21
CA VAL A 232 12.19 14.58 0.66
C VAL A 232 13.48 15.06 0.00
N PHE A 233 14.53 14.24 0.04
CA PHE A 233 15.83 14.56 -0.54
C PHE A 233 15.73 14.97 -2.01
N ASN A 234 14.96 14.21 -2.79
CA ASN A 234 14.86 14.42 -4.22
C ASN A 234 13.90 15.56 -4.60
N ARG A 235 12.79 15.72 -3.86
CA ARG A 235 11.63 16.49 -4.32
C ARG A 235 11.47 17.83 -3.60
N VAL A 236 12.12 18.04 -2.46
CA VAL A 236 12.03 19.27 -1.66
C VAL A 236 13.27 20.15 -1.89
N GLU A 237 13.08 21.46 -1.94
CA GLU A 237 14.16 22.45 -1.92
C GLU A 237 14.98 22.31 -0.63
N ASN A 238 16.31 22.32 -0.73
CA ASN A 238 17.21 22.03 0.41
C ASN A 238 16.85 20.72 1.14
N GLY A 239 16.38 19.70 0.42
CA GLY A 239 15.91 18.44 0.98
C GLY A 239 16.96 17.74 1.86
N GLU A 240 18.24 17.91 1.58
CA GLU A 240 19.36 17.40 2.40
C GLU A 240 19.40 18.02 3.81
N ARG A 241 18.96 19.27 3.96
CA ARG A 241 18.81 19.90 5.26
C ARG A 241 17.63 19.29 6.02
N LEU A 242 16.46 19.19 5.37
CA LEU A 242 15.27 18.62 6.00
C LEU A 242 15.47 17.15 6.41
N VAL A 243 16.16 16.35 5.58
CA VAL A 243 16.51 14.96 5.93
C VAL A 243 17.36 14.89 7.19
N ARG A 244 18.34 15.78 7.37
CA ARG A 244 19.16 15.84 8.59
C ARG A 244 18.31 16.20 9.81
N GLU A 245 17.47 17.23 9.71
CA GLU A 245 16.56 17.64 10.79
C GLU A 245 15.63 16.49 11.22
N LEU A 246 15.07 15.75 10.26
CA LEU A 246 14.22 14.58 10.52
C LEU A 246 15.01 13.41 11.14
N GLN A 247 16.24 13.16 10.70
CA GLN A 247 17.10 12.12 11.29
C GLN A 247 17.54 12.47 12.71
N GLU A 248 17.81 13.75 12.98
CA GLU A 248 18.12 14.24 14.32
C GLU A 248 16.91 14.09 15.25
N GLN A 249 15.69 14.36 14.78
CA GLN A 249 14.46 14.06 15.55
C GLN A 249 14.34 12.57 15.90
N GLN A 250 14.76 11.66 14.99
CA GLN A 250 14.75 10.21 15.25
C GLN A 250 15.80 9.77 16.27
N LEU A 251 16.98 10.38 16.24
CA LEU A 251 18.13 10.02 17.07
C LEU A 251 18.15 10.77 18.41
N GLY A 252 17.41 11.89 18.50
CA GLY A 252 17.55 12.91 19.53
C GLY A 252 16.49 12.93 20.63
N TRP A 253 15.55 11.97 20.70
CA TRP A 253 14.72 11.87 21.91
C TRP A 253 15.49 11.20 23.06
N SER A 254 16.34 12.00 23.70
CA SER A 254 16.66 11.87 25.12
C SER A 254 15.96 13.02 25.84
N PRO A 255 14.99 12.77 26.74
CA PRO A 255 14.43 13.84 27.54
C PRO A 255 15.51 14.24 28.55
N THR A 256 16.27 15.30 28.27
CA THR A 256 17.10 15.92 29.29
C THR A 256 16.37 17.10 29.92
N PRO A 257 16.59 17.28 31.23
CA PRO A 257 15.67 17.96 32.12
C PRO A 257 15.70 19.46 31.89
N THR A 258 14.56 20.09 32.16
CA THR A 258 14.38 21.52 32.36
C THR A 258 15.54 22.10 33.18
N TYR A 259 16.52 22.69 32.50
CA TYR A 259 17.39 23.69 33.10
C TYR A 259 16.68 25.03 32.99
N CYS A 260 15.96 25.38 34.03
CA CYS A 260 15.49 26.75 34.25
C CYS A 260 15.68 27.03 35.74
N GLY A 261 16.58 27.95 36.07
CA GLY A 261 16.79 28.37 37.46
C GLY A 261 18.19 28.81 37.81
N TYR A 262 18.72 29.80 37.10
CA TYR A 262 19.68 30.74 37.66
C TYR A 262 19.06 31.35 38.93
N PHE A 263 19.68 31.17 40.09
CA PHE A 263 19.48 32.06 41.25
C PHE A 263 20.76 32.88 41.42
N PRO A 264 20.78 34.17 41.07
CA PRO A 264 21.78 35.09 41.60
C PRO A 264 21.41 35.41 43.05
N GLY A 265 22.42 35.55 43.90
CA GLY A 265 22.30 35.48 45.35
C GLY A 265 21.29 36.42 46.01
N LEU A 266 20.75 35.92 47.12
CA LEU A 266 20.51 36.56 48.41
C LEU A 266 20.34 35.44 49.45
#